data_AF-A0A6B8M8U5-F1
#
_entry.id   AF-A0A6B8M8U5-F1
#
_cell.length_a   1.000
_cell.length_b   1.000
_cell.length_c   1.000
_cell.angle_alpha   90.00
_cell.angle_beta   90.00
_cell.angle_gamma   90.00
#
_symmetry.space_group_name_H-M   'P 1'
#
loop_
_entity.id
_entity.type
_entity.pdbx_description
1 polymer ?
#
loop_
_entity_poly.entity_id
_entity_poly.type
_entity_poly.pdbx_seq_one_letter_code
_entity_poly.pdbx_strand_id
1 'polypeptide(L)'
;MSFLTKLFARIFPGAARATASYRRDIPAALLGNETNWRMAREMLARLETAGLRIRPGLDRDLIVFRFLLSVEYWCEGDDLAAWAAETKNSFDIIGFWNLARETDAFHGLEDIGAVAPKLAFLDPDAMDAMLEAHRFSIFENAAAICFINEHFPGQYAPEHVEAFMALAVGDLSIQDVTETRGEGEEELVGRVTLADGRTESFTMRAEKRPDPTPLFETMNAIAALQGAGRFIAVVSAGEDLIVVRLQPEEKIAFRAWADRQYCAAGPLPVDWFD
;
A
#
# COMPACT_ATOMS: atom_id res chain seq x y z
N MET A 1 18.84 23.10 -20.24
CA MET A 1 17.77 22.44 -19.46
C MET A 1 17.19 21.34 -20.32
N SER A 2 17.28 20.09 -19.86
CA SER A 2 16.95 18.89 -20.63
C SER A 2 15.43 18.64 -20.70
N PHE A 3 14.97 18.06 -21.81
CA PHE A 3 13.59 17.60 -22.01
C PHE A 3 13.16 16.58 -20.95
N LEU A 4 14.11 15.80 -20.41
CA LEU A 4 13.90 14.86 -19.31
C LEU A 4 13.56 15.56 -17.98
N THR A 5 14.15 16.74 -17.72
CA THR A 5 13.85 17.51 -16.50
C THR A 5 12.39 18.03 -16.50
N LYS A 6 11.81 18.29 -17.69
CA LYS A 6 10.40 18.67 -17.83
C LYS A 6 9.44 17.49 -17.82
N LEU A 7 9.91 16.30 -18.19
CA LEU A 7 9.10 15.08 -18.17
C LEU A 7 8.99 14.52 -16.73
N PHE A 8 10.07 14.53 -15.95
CA PHE A 8 10.05 14.11 -14.54
C PHE A 8 9.22 15.03 -13.63
N ALA A 9 9.24 16.35 -13.86
CA ALA A 9 8.37 17.28 -13.14
C ALA A 9 6.86 17.08 -13.41
N ARG A 10 6.51 16.31 -14.45
CA ARG A 10 5.14 16.04 -14.87
C ARG A 10 4.65 14.64 -14.50
N ILE A 11 5.56 13.73 -14.13
CA ILE A 11 5.27 12.33 -13.80
C ILE A 11 5.47 12.05 -12.29
N PHE A 12 6.33 12.81 -11.59
CA PHE A 12 6.57 12.67 -10.15
C PHE A 12 6.64 14.03 -9.45
N PRO A 13 5.51 14.63 -9.03
CA PRO A 13 5.53 15.82 -8.17
C PRO A 13 5.74 15.36 -6.72
N GLY A 14 6.95 14.92 -6.36
CA GLY A 14 7.16 14.34 -5.03
C GLY A 14 8.58 14.38 -4.44
N ALA A 15 9.57 14.91 -5.15
CA ALA A 15 10.94 14.97 -4.63
C ALA A 15 11.51 16.41 -4.69
N ALA A 16 10.80 17.33 -4.05
CA ALA A 16 11.39 18.56 -3.55
C ALA A 16 10.67 18.93 -2.25
N ARG A 17 11.36 18.74 -1.11
CA ARG A 17 11.05 19.46 0.13
C ARG A 17 11.15 20.95 -0.16
N ALA A 18 10.02 21.55 -0.47
CA ALA A 18 9.73 22.95 -0.24
C ALA A 18 8.48 22.98 0.63
N THR A 19 8.61 23.56 1.82
CA THR A 19 7.51 23.97 2.69
C THR A 19 6.69 25.06 1.97
N ALA A 20 5.95 24.68 0.94
CA ALA A 20 4.76 25.39 0.51
C ALA A 20 3.61 24.71 1.25
N SER A 21 2.95 25.44 2.15
CA SER A 21 1.69 24.99 2.74
C SER A 21 0.66 24.87 1.61
N TYR A 22 0.58 23.70 0.97
CA TYR A 22 -0.52 23.37 0.09
C TYR A 22 -1.76 23.27 0.98
N ARG A 23 -2.48 24.38 1.11
CA ARG A 23 -3.82 24.36 1.68
C ARG A 23 -4.69 23.59 0.71
N ARG A 24 -5.27 22.50 1.19
CA ARG A 24 -6.19 21.69 0.40
C ARG A 24 -7.60 22.13 0.75
N ASP A 25 -8.29 22.75 -0.21
CA ASP A 25 -9.72 22.99 -0.07
C ASP A 25 -10.43 21.64 -0.04
N ILE A 26 -11.40 21.50 0.86
CA ILE A 26 -12.19 20.28 1.00
C ILE A 26 -13.12 20.18 -0.23
N PRO A 27 -13.08 19.08 -1.02
CA PRO A 27 -13.99 18.91 -2.15
C PRO A 27 -15.43 18.72 -1.67
N ALA A 28 -16.11 19.84 -1.47
CA ALA A 28 -17.44 19.92 -0.85
C ALA A 28 -18.51 19.10 -1.59
N ALA A 29 -18.36 18.93 -2.90
CA ALA A 29 -19.32 18.21 -3.71
C ALA A 29 -19.19 16.68 -3.54
N LEU A 30 -17.96 16.15 -3.57
CA LEU A 30 -17.72 14.72 -3.34
C LEU A 30 -18.04 14.31 -1.89
N LEU A 31 -17.61 15.13 -0.93
CA LEU A 31 -17.73 14.86 0.50
C LEU A 31 -19.09 15.25 1.09
N GLY A 32 -19.82 16.17 0.46
CA GLY A 32 -21.18 16.55 0.88
C GLY A 32 -22.26 15.57 0.38
N ASN A 33 -21.90 14.60 -0.46
CA ASN A 33 -22.85 13.65 -1.05
C ASN A 33 -22.90 12.34 -0.24
N GLU A 34 -23.98 12.14 0.52
CA GLU A 34 -24.19 10.94 1.35
C GLU A 34 -24.17 9.63 0.54
N THR A 35 -24.49 9.68 -0.77
CA THR A 35 -24.41 8.49 -1.63
C THR A 35 -22.96 8.02 -1.77
N ASN A 36 -22.00 8.96 -1.89
CA ASN A 36 -20.58 8.64 -2.01
C ASN A 36 -20.06 8.01 -0.71
N TRP A 37 -20.47 8.56 0.44
CA TRP A 37 -20.17 7.98 1.76
C TRP A 37 -20.70 6.56 1.91
N ARG A 38 -21.96 6.33 1.55
CA ARG A 38 -22.57 5.00 1.59
C ARG A 38 -21.80 4.01 0.70
N MET A 39 -21.48 4.39 -0.53
CA MET A 39 -20.71 3.54 -1.45
C MET A 39 -19.34 3.16 -0.90
N ALA A 40 -18.62 4.11 -0.32
CA ALA A 40 -17.33 3.87 0.32
C ALA A 40 -17.46 2.93 1.54
N ARG A 41 -18.48 3.11 2.39
CA ARG A 41 -18.76 2.21 3.52
C ARG A 41 -19.08 0.79 3.04
N GLU A 42 -19.90 0.65 2.00
CA GLU A 42 -20.21 -0.66 1.41
C GLU A 42 -18.97 -1.34 0.81
N MET A 43 -18.08 -0.57 0.19
CA MET A 43 -16.80 -1.07 -0.29
C MET A 43 -15.91 -1.56 0.86
N LEU A 44 -15.83 -0.84 1.98
CA LEU A 44 -15.07 -1.29 3.16
C LEU A 44 -15.62 -2.64 3.67
N ALA A 45 -16.95 -2.76 3.77
CA ALA A 45 -17.57 -4.01 4.18
C ALA A 45 -17.28 -5.18 3.22
N ARG A 46 -17.21 -4.91 1.91
CA ARG A 46 -16.81 -5.92 0.91
C ARG A 46 -15.34 -6.32 1.04
N LEU A 47 -14.44 -5.37 1.30
CA LEU A 47 -13.02 -5.65 1.56
C LEU A 47 -12.83 -6.52 2.82
N GLU A 48 -13.56 -6.23 3.89
CA GLU A 48 -13.54 -7.05 5.12
C GLU A 48 -14.10 -8.45 4.89
N THR A 49 -15.24 -8.55 4.20
CA THR A 49 -15.84 -9.84 3.80
C THR A 49 -14.89 -10.67 2.95
N ALA A 50 -14.00 -10.00 2.20
CA ALA A 50 -13.00 -10.65 1.39
C ALA A 50 -11.72 -11.05 2.15
N GLY A 51 -11.65 -10.83 3.46
CA GLY A 51 -10.53 -11.27 4.32
C GLY A 51 -9.48 -10.20 4.60
N LEU A 52 -9.71 -8.94 4.24
CA LEU A 52 -8.84 -7.83 4.65
C LEU A 52 -9.22 -7.38 6.07
N ARG A 53 -8.24 -7.28 6.96
CA ARG A 53 -8.47 -6.95 8.37
C ARG A 53 -8.18 -5.48 8.60
N ILE A 54 -9.21 -4.68 8.85
CA ILE A 54 -9.06 -3.26 9.19
C ILE A 54 -8.65 -3.13 10.65
N ARG A 55 -7.62 -2.31 10.90
CA ARG A 55 -7.09 -2.05 12.26
C ARG A 55 -8.22 -1.54 13.17
N PRO A 56 -8.49 -2.17 14.32
CA PRO A 56 -9.65 -1.88 15.15
C PRO A 56 -9.59 -0.52 15.85
N GLY A 57 -8.39 0.07 15.99
CA GLY A 57 -8.20 1.39 16.58
C GLY A 57 -8.43 2.56 15.60
N LEU A 58 -8.69 2.30 14.33
CA LEU A 58 -8.92 3.34 13.33
C LEU A 58 -10.39 3.74 13.25
N ASP A 59 -10.61 5.02 12.97
CA ASP A 59 -11.93 5.60 12.84
C ASP A 59 -12.49 5.34 11.43
N ARG A 60 -13.67 4.73 11.38
CA ARG A 60 -14.28 4.31 10.12
C ARG A 60 -14.67 5.47 9.20
N ASP A 61 -15.08 6.60 9.74
CA ASP A 61 -15.44 7.76 8.91
C ASP A 61 -14.19 8.45 8.36
N LEU A 62 -13.09 8.48 9.13
CA LEU A 62 -11.80 8.96 8.64
C LEU A 62 -11.24 8.07 7.52
N ILE A 63 -11.43 6.75 7.60
CA ILE A 63 -11.07 5.83 6.52
C ILE A 63 -11.87 6.15 5.24
N VAL A 64 -13.19 6.34 5.38
CA VAL A 64 -14.06 6.69 4.24
C VAL A 64 -13.65 8.03 3.65
N PHE A 65 -13.46 9.04 4.49
CA PHE A 65 -13.03 10.37 4.08
C PHE A 65 -11.70 10.32 3.32
N ARG A 66 -10.71 9.59 3.85
CA ARG A 66 -9.42 9.37 3.20
C ARG A 66 -9.60 8.76 1.81
N PHE A 67 -10.43 7.72 1.69
CA PHE A 67 -10.70 7.10 0.39
C PHE A 67 -11.32 8.11 -0.59
N LEU A 68 -12.33 8.87 -0.16
CA LEU A 68 -12.98 9.87 -1.00
C LEU A 68 -11.99 10.95 -1.48
N LEU A 69 -11.14 11.47 -0.59
CA LEU A 69 -10.07 12.39 -0.99
C LEU A 69 -9.09 11.79 -1.99
N SER A 70 -8.80 10.48 -1.86
CA SER A 70 -7.84 9.81 -2.74
C SER A 70 -8.36 9.59 -4.16
N VAL A 71 -9.67 9.48 -4.33
CA VAL A 71 -10.32 9.29 -5.65
C VAL A 71 -10.86 10.59 -6.25
N GLU A 72 -10.79 11.70 -5.52
CA GLU A 72 -11.16 13.04 -5.98
C GLU A 72 -10.52 13.37 -7.33
N TYR A 73 -9.23 13.06 -7.50
CA TYR A 73 -8.51 13.33 -8.74
C TYR A 73 -9.01 12.47 -9.93
N TRP A 74 -9.71 11.37 -9.66
CA TRP A 74 -10.17 10.41 -10.67
C TRP A 74 -11.67 10.53 -10.97
N CYS A 75 -12.45 11.08 -10.04
CA CYS A 75 -13.82 11.49 -10.26
C CYS A 75 -13.84 12.93 -10.77
N GLU A 76 -14.00 13.14 -12.08
CA GLU A 76 -14.34 14.45 -12.62
C GLU A 76 -15.77 14.84 -12.16
N GLY A 77 -15.89 15.43 -10.97
CA GLY A 77 -17.16 15.86 -10.38
C GLY A 77 -17.52 15.18 -9.05
N ASP A 78 -18.80 15.24 -8.69
CA ASP A 78 -19.36 14.75 -7.42
C ASP A 78 -20.05 13.38 -7.51
N ASP A 79 -19.98 12.73 -8.68
CA ASP A 79 -20.66 11.48 -8.98
C ASP A 79 -19.71 10.27 -8.98
N LEU A 80 -19.41 9.80 -7.76
CA LEU A 80 -18.65 8.57 -7.56
C LEU A 80 -19.34 7.35 -8.17
N ALA A 81 -20.68 7.37 -8.30
CA ALA A 81 -21.46 6.27 -8.82
C ALA A 81 -21.27 6.10 -10.33
N ALA A 82 -21.27 7.20 -11.08
CA ALA A 82 -20.95 7.19 -12.52
C ALA A 82 -19.55 6.64 -12.75
N TRP A 83 -18.54 7.15 -12.03
CA TRP A 83 -17.17 6.67 -12.13
C TRP A 83 -17.02 5.19 -11.72
N ALA A 84 -17.67 4.76 -10.64
CA ALA A 84 -17.67 3.36 -10.21
C ALA A 84 -18.32 2.42 -11.24
N ALA A 85 -19.33 2.89 -11.98
CA ALA A 85 -19.99 2.11 -13.02
C ALA A 85 -19.09 1.92 -14.26
N GLU A 86 -18.29 2.92 -14.61
CA GLU A 86 -17.34 2.86 -15.73
C GLU A 86 -16.16 1.91 -15.45
N THR A 87 -15.77 1.80 -14.19
CA THR A 87 -14.57 1.06 -13.74
C THR A 87 -14.74 -0.46 -13.64
N LYS A 88 -15.91 -1.03 -14.00
CA LYS A 88 -16.21 -2.47 -14.19
C LYS A 88 -15.32 -3.44 -13.36
N ASN A 89 -15.51 -3.46 -12.04
CA ASN A 89 -14.80 -4.29 -11.04
C ASN A 89 -13.51 -3.71 -10.41
N SER A 90 -13.09 -2.50 -10.77
CA SER A 90 -11.91 -1.88 -10.15
C SER A 90 -12.21 -0.96 -8.96
N PHE A 91 -13.47 -0.64 -8.65
CA PHE A 91 -13.80 0.20 -7.49
C PHE A 91 -13.23 -0.32 -6.17
N ASP A 92 -13.50 -1.59 -5.83
CA ASP A 92 -13.01 -2.21 -4.60
C ASP A 92 -11.47 -2.36 -4.62
N ILE A 93 -10.89 -2.63 -5.79
CA ILE A 93 -9.43 -2.72 -5.99
C ILE A 93 -8.76 -1.37 -5.76
N ILE A 94 -9.34 -0.31 -6.31
CA ILE A 94 -8.85 1.07 -6.15
C ILE A 94 -8.97 1.49 -4.69
N GLY A 95 -10.08 1.16 -4.05
CA GLY A 95 -10.25 1.34 -2.62
C GLY A 95 -9.16 0.65 -1.81
N PHE A 96 -8.96 -0.64 -2.06
CA PHE A 96 -7.88 -1.41 -1.45
C PHE A 96 -6.51 -0.75 -1.65
N TRP A 97 -6.17 -0.37 -2.88
CA TRP A 97 -4.87 0.24 -3.19
C TRP A 97 -4.64 1.57 -2.46
N ASN A 98 -5.63 2.45 -2.48
CA ASN A 98 -5.53 3.74 -1.79
C ASN A 98 -5.46 3.62 -0.27
N LEU A 99 -6.07 2.58 0.28
CA LEU A 99 -6.17 2.35 1.71
C LEU A 99 -4.99 1.52 2.27
N ALA A 100 -4.27 0.78 1.42
CA ALA A 100 -3.08 0.01 1.79
C ALA A 100 -1.78 0.84 1.78
N ARG A 101 -1.75 2.01 1.13
CA ARG A 101 -0.56 2.87 1.04
C ARG A 101 -0.41 3.85 2.19
N GLU A 102 0.73 4.51 2.29
CA GLU A 102 0.84 5.74 3.05
C GLU A 102 0.12 6.88 2.30
N THR A 103 -0.44 7.84 3.02
CA THR A 103 -1.09 9.02 2.42
C THR A 103 -0.82 10.27 3.23
N ASP A 104 -0.77 11.41 2.55
CA ASP A 104 -0.82 12.75 3.12
C ASP A 104 -2.24 13.35 3.10
N ALA A 105 -3.29 12.52 2.95
CA ALA A 105 -4.67 12.97 2.76
C ALA A 105 -5.16 13.99 3.81
N PHE A 106 -4.61 13.94 5.02
CA PHE A 106 -4.98 14.84 6.12
C PHE A 106 -4.08 16.07 6.26
N HIS A 107 -2.94 16.10 5.57
CA HIS A 107 -1.97 17.18 5.69
C HIS A 107 -2.53 18.49 5.13
N GLY A 108 -2.52 19.54 5.94
CA GLY A 108 -2.96 20.88 5.53
C GLY A 108 -4.49 21.08 5.49
N LEU A 109 -5.28 20.18 6.09
CA LEU A 109 -6.73 20.37 6.26
C LEU A 109 -7.01 21.30 7.46
N GLU A 110 -7.61 22.48 7.20
CA GLU A 110 -7.91 23.46 8.26
C GLU A 110 -9.26 23.21 8.98
N ASP A 111 -10.17 22.42 8.40
CA ASP A 111 -11.52 22.19 8.96
C ASP A 111 -11.96 20.72 8.88
N ILE A 112 -11.15 19.82 9.45
CA ILE A 112 -11.51 18.41 9.54
C ILE A 112 -12.75 18.18 10.43
N GLY A 113 -13.02 19.12 11.35
CA GLY A 113 -14.19 19.11 12.22
C GLY A 113 -15.51 19.28 11.47
N ALA A 114 -15.54 20.03 10.36
CA ALA A 114 -16.74 20.13 9.52
C ALA A 114 -17.12 18.80 8.85
N VAL A 115 -16.14 17.93 8.56
CA VAL A 115 -16.37 16.68 7.83
C VAL A 115 -16.45 15.46 8.75
N ALA A 116 -15.72 15.50 9.86
CA ALA A 116 -15.81 14.53 10.92
C ALA A 116 -16.06 15.26 12.25
N PRO A 117 -17.33 15.63 12.55
CA PRO A 117 -17.69 16.43 13.73
C PRO A 117 -17.19 15.86 15.06
N LYS A 118 -17.05 14.54 15.13
CA LYS A 118 -16.49 13.84 16.30
C LYS A 118 -15.03 14.20 16.59
N LEU A 119 -14.24 14.62 15.60
CA LEU A 119 -12.84 15.03 15.80
C LEU A 119 -12.74 16.45 16.37
N ALA A 120 -13.77 17.28 16.20
CA ALA A 120 -13.81 18.64 16.73
C ALA A 120 -13.77 18.71 18.27
N PHE A 121 -13.97 17.58 18.95
CA PHE A 121 -13.95 17.47 20.40
C PHE A 121 -12.64 16.92 20.97
N LEU A 122 -11.70 16.54 20.10
CA LEU A 122 -10.38 16.09 20.54
C LEU A 122 -9.48 17.29 20.80
N ASP A 123 -8.59 17.17 21.79
CA ASP A 123 -7.49 18.12 21.90
C ASP A 123 -6.54 17.97 20.70
N PRO A 124 -5.73 19.01 20.40
CA PRO A 124 -4.87 19.00 19.21
C PRO A 124 -3.91 17.81 19.15
N ASP A 125 -3.33 17.40 20.28
CA ASP A 125 -2.36 16.30 20.32
C ASP A 125 -3.05 14.95 20.05
N ALA A 126 -4.24 14.75 20.61
CA ALA A 126 -5.07 13.56 20.36
C ALA A 126 -5.56 13.52 18.90
N MET A 127 -5.91 14.67 18.33
CA MET A 127 -6.27 14.78 16.92
C MET A 127 -5.09 14.41 16.02
N ASP A 128 -3.91 14.99 16.25
CA ASP A 128 -2.70 14.72 15.48
C ASP A 128 -2.31 13.24 15.56
N ALA A 129 -2.32 12.65 16.74
CA ALA A 129 -2.03 11.22 16.92
C ALA A 129 -3.01 10.32 16.15
N MET A 130 -4.30 10.67 16.14
CA MET A 130 -5.31 9.93 15.40
C MET A 130 -5.13 10.10 13.88
N LEU A 131 -4.83 11.30 13.38
CA LEU A 131 -4.59 11.52 11.95
C LEU A 131 -3.32 10.81 11.47
N GLU A 132 -2.26 10.83 12.27
CA GLU A 132 -1.04 10.08 12.00
C GLU A 132 -1.30 8.57 11.95
N ALA A 133 -2.16 8.03 12.82
CA ALA A 133 -2.54 6.62 12.76
C ALA A 133 -3.25 6.25 11.44
N HIS A 134 -3.97 7.19 10.82
CA HIS A 134 -4.65 6.99 9.53
C HIS A 134 -3.75 7.28 8.31
N ARG A 135 -2.51 7.72 8.53
CA ARG A 135 -1.54 8.01 7.47
C ARG A 135 -1.07 6.75 6.77
N PHE A 136 -0.82 5.68 7.53
CA PHE A 136 -0.31 4.40 7.03
C PHE A 136 -1.43 3.47 6.56
N SER A 137 -1.08 2.26 6.09
CA SER A 137 -2.08 1.25 5.75
C SER A 137 -3.13 1.09 6.84
N ILE A 138 -4.41 1.09 6.46
CA ILE A 138 -5.49 0.85 7.41
C ILE A 138 -5.62 -0.64 7.76
N PHE A 139 -4.97 -1.51 6.97
CA PHE A 139 -5.09 -2.95 7.12
C PHE A 139 -3.99 -3.48 8.06
N GLU A 140 -4.33 -4.48 8.84
CA GLU A 140 -3.37 -5.24 9.65
C GLU A 140 -2.61 -6.23 8.80
N ASN A 141 -3.25 -6.75 7.75
CA ASN A 141 -2.71 -7.82 6.92
C ASN A 141 -2.39 -7.37 5.49
N ALA A 142 -2.38 -6.08 5.20
CA ALA A 142 -1.97 -5.58 3.89
C ALA A 142 -1.24 -4.23 3.99
N ALA A 143 -0.25 -4.00 3.12
CA ALA A 143 0.45 -2.72 3.01
C ALA A 143 1.09 -2.55 1.63
N ALA A 144 1.21 -1.31 1.16
CA ALA A 144 2.04 -0.97 0.02
C ALA A 144 3.53 -0.98 0.41
N ILE A 145 4.37 -1.56 -0.43
CA ILE A 145 5.82 -1.70 -0.24
C ILE A 145 6.52 -1.35 -1.54
N CYS A 146 7.47 -0.41 -1.49
CA CYS A 146 8.23 0.07 -2.65
C CYS A 146 9.69 -0.39 -2.57
N PHE A 147 9.95 -1.66 -2.87
CA PHE A 147 11.22 -2.27 -2.45
C PHE A 147 12.48 -1.81 -3.22
N ILE A 148 12.37 -1.08 -4.33
CA ILE A 148 13.51 -0.93 -5.26
C ILE A 148 13.77 0.53 -5.59
N ASN A 149 14.97 1.01 -5.21
CA ASN A 149 15.59 2.21 -5.76
C ASN A 149 16.90 1.83 -6.45
N GLU A 150 16.86 1.74 -7.78
CA GLU A 150 18.00 1.33 -8.61
C GLU A 150 19.23 2.24 -8.51
N HIS A 151 19.03 3.51 -8.19
CA HIS A 151 20.11 4.49 -8.09
C HIS A 151 20.83 4.41 -6.75
N PHE A 152 20.17 3.89 -5.72
CA PHE A 152 20.70 3.80 -4.36
C PHE A 152 20.32 2.47 -3.66
N PRO A 153 20.89 1.32 -4.11
CA PRO A 153 20.67 0.04 -3.44
C PRO A 153 21.00 0.10 -1.95
N GLY A 154 20.16 -0.52 -1.13
CA GLY A 154 20.34 -0.54 0.33
C GLY A 154 19.87 0.71 1.08
N GLN A 155 19.43 1.77 0.40
CA GLN A 155 18.81 2.93 1.08
C GLN A 155 17.32 2.70 1.39
N TYR A 156 16.59 2.05 0.47
CA TYR A 156 15.14 1.83 0.61
C TYR A 156 14.78 0.51 1.30
N ALA A 157 15.65 -0.51 1.20
CA ALA A 157 15.40 -1.80 1.83
C ALA A 157 15.11 -1.69 3.34
N PRO A 158 15.87 -0.93 4.15
CA PRO A 158 15.62 -0.79 5.59
C PRO A 158 14.28 -0.12 5.95
N GLU A 159 13.83 0.87 5.18
CA GLU A 159 12.54 1.55 5.42
C GLU A 159 11.35 0.62 5.15
N HIS A 160 11.53 -0.33 4.22
CA HIS A 160 10.52 -1.35 3.93
C HIS A 160 10.59 -2.57 4.84
N VAL A 161 11.69 -2.79 5.57
CA VAL A 161 11.79 -3.81 6.64
C VAL A 161 10.70 -3.58 7.67
N GLU A 162 10.50 -2.34 8.12
CA GLU A 162 9.48 -2.01 9.11
C GLU A 162 8.07 -2.34 8.59
N ALA A 163 7.80 -2.08 7.31
CA ALA A 163 6.53 -2.44 6.68
C ALA A 163 6.32 -3.97 6.60
N PHE A 164 7.36 -4.73 6.25
CA PHE A 164 7.30 -6.19 6.26
C PHE A 164 7.15 -6.77 7.68
N MET A 165 7.90 -6.24 8.65
CA MET A 165 7.78 -6.59 10.06
C MET A 165 6.38 -6.33 10.59
N ALA A 166 5.81 -5.18 10.23
CA ALA A 166 4.45 -4.80 10.61
C ALA A 166 3.39 -5.73 10.00
N LEU A 167 3.64 -6.36 8.83
CA LEU A 167 2.73 -7.36 8.25
C LEU A 167 2.90 -8.76 8.86
N ALA A 168 4.06 -9.05 9.43
CA ALA A 168 4.45 -10.39 9.86
C ALA A 168 4.09 -10.71 11.33
N VAL A 169 3.51 -9.72 12.05
CA VAL A 169 3.13 -9.71 13.48
C VAL A 169 3.05 -11.09 14.16
N GLY A 170 3.90 -11.29 15.16
CA GLY A 170 3.80 -12.40 16.13
C GLY A 170 4.34 -13.75 15.65
N ASP A 171 3.98 -14.16 14.43
CA ASP A 171 4.25 -15.50 13.92
C ASP A 171 5.54 -15.58 13.09
N LEU A 172 5.98 -14.45 12.52
CA LEU A 172 7.21 -14.34 11.75
C LEU A 172 7.92 -13.03 12.15
N SER A 173 8.94 -13.11 13.00
CA SER A 173 9.69 -11.92 13.40
C SER A 173 10.86 -11.71 12.45
N ILE A 174 10.70 -10.81 11.49
CA ILE A 174 11.81 -10.35 10.63
C ILE A 174 12.65 -9.39 11.46
N GLN A 175 13.96 -9.54 11.42
CA GLN A 175 14.93 -8.67 12.10
C GLN A 175 15.56 -7.69 11.12
N ASP A 176 15.83 -8.14 9.89
CA ASP A 176 16.59 -7.35 8.93
C ASP A 176 16.30 -7.79 7.49
N VAL A 177 16.26 -6.82 6.57
CA VAL A 177 16.29 -7.06 5.13
C VAL A 177 17.35 -6.14 4.51
N THR A 178 18.47 -6.73 4.09
CA THR A 178 19.55 -5.98 3.46
C THR A 178 19.58 -6.23 1.96
N GLU A 179 20.00 -5.22 1.22
CA GLU A 179 20.25 -5.30 -0.21
C GLU A 179 21.67 -4.83 -0.51
N THR A 180 22.43 -5.64 -1.24
CA THR A 180 23.79 -5.32 -1.68
C THR A 180 23.96 -5.59 -3.17
N ARG A 181 24.84 -4.84 -3.84
CA ARG A 181 25.27 -5.21 -5.20
C ARG A 181 26.07 -6.51 -5.14
N GLY A 182 25.73 -7.46 -6.00
CA GLY A 182 26.45 -8.72 -6.18
C GLY A 182 27.82 -8.51 -6.83
N GLU A 183 28.60 -9.59 -6.93
CA GLU A 183 29.96 -9.56 -7.47
C GLU A 183 30.00 -9.14 -8.96
N GLY A 184 28.94 -9.41 -9.71
CA GLY A 184 28.65 -8.75 -10.98
C GLY A 184 27.70 -7.58 -10.74
N GLU A 185 28.04 -6.38 -11.21
CA GLU A 185 27.26 -5.14 -11.00
C GLU A 185 25.78 -5.21 -11.46
N GLU A 186 25.40 -6.32 -12.12
CA GLU A 186 24.07 -6.66 -12.61
C GLU A 186 23.20 -7.45 -11.62
N GLU A 187 23.67 -7.75 -10.42
CA GLU A 187 22.91 -8.50 -9.41
C GLU A 187 22.66 -7.68 -8.14
N LEU A 188 21.45 -7.80 -7.59
CA LEU A 188 21.12 -7.38 -6.23
C LEU A 188 20.95 -8.64 -5.40
N VAL A 189 21.68 -8.72 -4.30
CA VAL A 189 21.53 -9.78 -3.31
C VAL A 189 20.76 -9.23 -2.14
N GLY A 190 19.56 -9.76 -1.94
CA GLY A 190 18.72 -9.52 -0.79
C GLY A 190 18.94 -10.59 0.27
N ARG A 191 18.83 -10.21 1.54
CA ARG A 191 18.94 -11.14 2.67
C ARG A 191 17.88 -10.83 3.70
N VAL A 192 17.10 -11.83 4.08
CA VAL A 192 16.10 -11.75 5.15
C VAL A 192 16.66 -12.47 6.37
N THR A 193 16.73 -11.78 7.50
CA THR A 193 17.11 -12.36 8.79
C THR A 193 15.90 -12.40 9.71
N LEU A 194 15.68 -13.53 10.37
CA LEU A 194 14.64 -13.71 11.37
C LEU A 194 15.19 -13.44 12.77
N ALA A 195 14.31 -13.15 13.72
CA ALA A 195 14.70 -12.87 15.11
C ALA A 195 15.33 -14.09 15.83
N ASP A 196 15.16 -15.29 15.30
CA ASP A 196 15.85 -16.49 15.79
C ASP A 196 17.25 -16.69 15.19
N GLY A 197 17.71 -15.73 14.37
CA GLY A 197 19.03 -15.72 13.73
C GLY A 197 19.12 -16.52 12.44
N ARG A 198 18.04 -17.16 11.98
CA ARG A 198 18.02 -17.78 10.64
C ARG A 198 18.04 -16.71 9.57
N THR A 199 18.72 -17.03 8.47
CA THR A 199 18.92 -16.11 7.36
C THR A 199 18.69 -16.84 6.06
N GLU A 200 17.90 -16.23 5.19
CA GLU A 200 17.72 -16.68 3.80
C GLU A 200 18.08 -15.54 2.85
N SER A 201 18.56 -15.88 1.66
CA SER A 201 18.97 -14.90 0.64
C SER A 201 18.27 -15.14 -0.68
N PHE A 202 18.03 -14.04 -1.40
CA PHE A 202 17.52 -14.06 -2.77
C PHE A 202 18.38 -13.17 -3.65
N THR A 203 18.33 -13.43 -4.95
CA THR A 203 19.05 -12.63 -5.94
C THR A 203 18.07 -12.09 -6.97
N MET A 204 18.23 -10.82 -7.35
CA MET A 204 17.49 -10.15 -8.41
C MET A 204 18.46 -9.65 -9.47
N ARG A 205 18.29 -10.13 -10.71
CA ARG A 205 19.07 -9.66 -11.86
C ARG A 205 18.60 -8.30 -12.33
N ALA A 206 19.52 -7.49 -12.87
CA ALA A 206 19.24 -6.16 -13.41
C ALA A 206 18.12 -6.15 -14.43
N GLU A 207 18.12 -7.13 -15.34
CA GLU A 207 17.10 -7.31 -16.38
C GLU A 207 15.68 -7.55 -15.84
N LYS A 208 15.56 -8.01 -14.60
CA LYS A 208 14.27 -8.33 -13.97
C LYS A 208 13.81 -7.28 -12.98
N ARG A 209 14.54 -6.19 -12.75
CA ARG A 209 14.11 -5.15 -11.79
C ARG A 209 12.95 -4.36 -12.41
N PRO A 210 11.81 -4.17 -11.71
CA PRO A 210 11.64 -4.27 -10.25
C PRO A 210 10.94 -5.55 -9.73
N ASP A 211 11.06 -6.70 -10.38
CA ASP A 211 10.45 -7.98 -9.97
C ASP A 211 10.82 -8.37 -8.53
N PRO A 212 9.87 -8.28 -7.58
CA PRO A 212 10.12 -8.61 -6.19
C PRO A 212 9.76 -10.08 -5.88
N THR A 213 9.42 -10.89 -6.89
CA THR A 213 9.06 -12.30 -6.74
C THR A 213 10.10 -13.10 -5.95
N PRO A 214 11.42 -12.97 -6.20
CA PRO A 214 12.42 -13.73 -5.44
C PRO A 214 12.38 -13.44 -3.92
N LEU A 215 12.06 -12.20 -3.54
CA LEU A 215 11.83 -11.83 -2.15
C LEU A 215 10.59 -12.54 -1.59
N PHE A 216 9.45 -12.47 -2.28
CA PHE A 216 8.21 -13.11 -1.78
C PHE A 216 8.30 -14.63 -1.74
N GLU A 217 8.99 -15.26 -2.68
CA GLU A 217 9.29 -16.69 -2.65
C GLU A 217 10.10 -17.05 -1.41
N THR A 218 11.13 -16.26 -1.10
CA THR A 218 11.95 -16.44 0.10
C THR A 218 11.12 -16.27 1.37
N MET A 219 10.33 -15.19 1.46
CA MET A 219 9.44 -14.92 2.58
C MET A 219 8.38 -16.02 2.77
N ASN A 220 7.86 -16.57 1.67
CA ASN A 220 6.89 -17.67 1.69
C ASN A 220 7.51 -19.00 2.07
N ALA A 221 8.74 -19.29 1.63
CA ALA A 221 9.47 -20.46 2.05
C ALA A 221 9.71 -20.45 3.57
N ILE A 222 10.14 -19.31 4.11
CA ILE A 222 10.30 -19.14 5.56
C ILE A 222 8.97 -19.32 6.28
N ALA A 223 7.92 -18.64 5.82
CA ALA A 223 6.59 -18.72 6.40
C ALA A 223 6.03 -20.15 6.41
N ALA A 224 6.25 -20.91 5.33
CA ALA A 224 5.84 -22.30 5.22
C ALA A 224 6.55 -23.21 6.22
N LEU A 225 7.86 -23.01 6.43
CA LEU A 225 8.63 -23.76 7.44
C LEU A 225 8.12 -23.55 8.86
N GLN A 226 7.50 -22.40 9.13
CA GLN A 226 6.95 -22.06 10.45
C GLN A 226 5.44 -22.32 10.55
N GLY A 227 4.78 -22.73 9.47
CA GLY A 227 3.32 -22.82 9.42
C GLY A 227 2.63 -21.47 9.63
N ALA A 228 3.31 -20.36 9.37
CA ALA A 228 2.84 -19.01 9.69
C ALA A 228 1.89 -18.42 8.61
N GLY A 229 1.59 -19.17 7.54
CA GLY A 229 0.77 -18.72 6.41
C GLY A 229 1.59 -18.34 5.17
N ARG A 230 1.11 -17.39 4.36
CA ARG A 230 1.77 -16.93 3.11
C ARG A 230 1.54 -15.44 2.82
N PHE A 231 2.49 -14.82 2.16
CA PHE A 231 2.38 -13.51 1.52
C PHE A 231 1.89 -13.67 0.08
N ILE A 232 1.02 -12.76 -0.33
CA ILE A 232 0.59 -12.56 -1.72
C ILE A 232 0.93 -11.12 -2.07
N ALA A 233 1.44 -10.88 -3.27
CA ALA A 233 1.70 -9.55 -3.76
C ALA A 233 0.79 -9.22 -4.95
N VAL A 234 0.33 -7.97 -5.02
CA VAL A 234 -0.54 -7.44 -6.06
C VAL A 234 0.05 -6.12 -6.54
N VAL A 235 0.24 -5.98 -7.85
CA VAL A 235 0.75 -4.75 -8.45
C VAL A 235 -0.41 -3.76 -8.61
N SER A 236 -0.21 -2.53 -8.15
CA SER A 236 -1.15 -1.44 -8.37
C SER A 236 -0.93 -0.79 -9.75
N ALA A 237 -1.92 -0.04 -10.23
CA ALA A 237 -1.78 0.71 -11.49
C ALA A 237 -0.69 1.79 -11.46
N GLY A 238 -0.18 2.15 -10.29
CA GLY A 238 0.91 3.13 -10.10
C GLY A 238 2.27 2.48 -9.85
N GLU A 239 2.45 1.21 -10.18
CA GLU A 239 3.68 0.41 -9.98
C GLU A 239 4.04 0.15 -8.49
N ASP A 240 3.26 0.65 -7.54
CA ASP A 240 3.38 0.23 -6.14
C ASP A 240 2.99 -1.24 -5.99
N LEU A 241 3.78 -2.00 -5.24
CA LEU A 241 3.44 -3.36 -4.88
C LEU A 241 2.69 -3.38 -3.55
N ILE A 242 1.51 -3.97 -3.54
CA ILE A 242 0.73 -4.15 -2.32
C ILE A 242 0.81 -5.61 -1.90
N VAL A 243 1.31 -5.82 -0.68
CA VAL A 243 1.51 -7.12 -0.08
C VAL A 243 0.36 -7.40 0.87
N VAL A 244 -0.20 -8.61 0.78
CA VAL A 244 -1.19 -9.14 1.71
C VAL A 244 -0.61 -10.36 2.42
N ARG A 245 -0.67 -10.38 3.74
CA ARG A 245 -0.34 -11.55 4.55
C ARG A 245 -1.60 -12.35 4.84
N LEU A 246 -1.57 -13.64 4.53
CA LEU A 246 -2.62 -14.59 4.86
C LEU A 246 -2.12 -15.60 5.88
N GLN A 247 -2.91 -15.81 6.92
CA GLN A 247 -2.76 -16.94 7.82
C GLN A 247 -3.08 -18.27 7.10
N PRO A 248 -2.66 -19.44 7.62
CA PRO A 248 -2.76 -20.72 6.91
C PRO A 248 -4.14 -21.07 6.31
N GLU A 249 -5.22 -20.75 7.02
CA GLU A 249 -6.60 -21.03 6.61
C GLU A 249 -7.27 -19.85 5.89
N GLU A 250 -6.62 -18.69 5.86
CA GLU A 250 -7.18 -17.50 5.24
C GLU A 250 -7.16 -17.62 3.71
N LYS A 251 -8.27 -17.18 3.11
CA LYS A 251 -8.45 -17.07 1.66
C LYS A 251 -9.00 -15.69 1.37
N ILE A 252 -8.41 -15.02 0.40
CA ILE A 252 -8.98 -13.77 -0.10
C ILE A 252 -10.11 -14.14 -1.06
N ALA A 253 -11.32 -13.60 -0.81
CA ALA A 253 -12.51 -13.96 -1.58
C ALA A 253 -12.52 -13.39 -3.01
N PHE A 254 -11.59 -12.50 -3.34
CA PHE A 254 -11.45 -11.98 -4.69
C PHE A 254 -10.82 -13.02 -5.64
N ARG A 255 -11.59 -14.02 -6.04
CA ARG A 255 -11.21 -14.95 -7.12
C ARG A 255 -10.90 -14.22 -8.44
N ALA A 256 -11.56 -13.10 -8.72
CA ALA A 256 -11.22 -12.25 -9.85
C ALA A 256 -9.85 -11.55 -9.72
N TRP A 257 -9.27 -11.46 -8.51
CA TRP A 257 -7.89 -11.04 -8.29
C TRP A 257 -6.92 -12.22 -8.45
N ALA A 258 -7.38 -13.45 -8.18
CA ALA A 258 -6.64 -14.68 -8.41
C ALA A 258 -6.40 -14.97 -9.90
N ASP A 259 -7.35 -14.63 -10.77
CA ASP A 259 -7.19 -14.79 -12.23
C ASP A 259 -6.20 -13.77 -12.85
N ARG A 260 -5.77 -12.77 -12.08
CA ARG A 260 -4.68 -11.82 -12.41
C ARG A 260 -3.51 -11.93 -11.43
N GLN A 261 -3.38 -13.05 -10.71
CA GLN A 261 -2.23 -13.28 -9.82
C GLN A 261 -0.97 -13.40 -10.65
N TYR A 262 -0.13 -12.37 -10.55
CA TYR A 262 1.20 -12.35 -11.12
C TYR A 262 2.31 -12.60 -10.08
N CYS A 263 1.98 -12.93 -8.82
CA CYS A 263 3.01 -13.24 -7.83
C CYS A 263 2.61 -14.33 -6.84
N ALA A 264 3.49 -15.34 -6.75
CA ALA A 264 3.69 -16.24 -5.61
C ALA A 264 2.63 -17.34 -5.33
N ALA A 265 1.95 -17.84 -6.36
CA ALA A 265 1.64 -19.27 -6.41
C ALA A 265 2.68 -19.91 -7.34
N GLY A 266 3.74 -20.52 -6.81
CA GLY A 266 4.72 -21.21 -7.67
C GLY A 266 4.04 -22.30 -8.52
N PRO A 267 4.71 -22.96 -9.49
CA PRO A 267 5.88 -22.60 -10.27
C PRO A 267 5.41 -22.16 -11.67
N LEU A 268 5.09 -20.89 -11.84
CA LEU A 268 5.00 -20.31 -13.18
C LEU A 268 5.82 -19.02 -13.14
N PRO A 269 6.91 -18.93 -13.92
CA PRO A 269 7.66 -17.69 -14.03
C PRO A 269 6.72 -16.66 -14.63
N VAL A 270 6.49 -15.59 -13.88
CA VAL A 270 5.85 -14.41 -14.44
C VAL A 270 6.95 -13.62 -15.12
N ASP A 271 6.84 -13.51 -16.44
CA ASP A 271 7.60 -12.55 -17.19
C ASP A 271 6.89 -11.21 -17.08
N TRP A 272 7.60 -10.19 -16.62
CA TRP A 272 7.05 -8.90 -16.25
C TRP A 272 6.91 -7.94 -17.43
N PHE A 273 7.46 -8.31 -18.58
CA PHE A 273 7.71 -7.40 -19.70
C PHE A 273 7.32 -7.94 -21.09
N ASP A 274 6.48 -8.99 -21.16
CA ASP A 274 5.87 -9.47 -22.41
C ASP A 274 4.34 -9.24 -22.46
#